data_AF-D7E3S5-F1
#
_entry.id   AF-D7E3S5-F1
#
_cell.length_a   1.000
_cell.length_b   1.000
_cell.length_c   1.000
_cell.angle_alpha   90.00
_cell.angle_beta   90.00
_cell.angle_gamma   90.00
#
_symmetry.space_group_name_H-M   'P 1'
#
loop_
_entity.id
_entity.type
_entity.pdbx_description
1 polymer ?
#
loop_
_entity_poly.entity_id
_entity_poly.type
_entity_poly.pdbx_seq_one_letter_code
_entity_poly.pdbx_strand_id
1 'polypeptide(L)'
;MFRGTIEGGICVGRIEDFVPETEKRYFVLSGKPFAALADEEIPEIVSECAKRIGSHFFSVDVIAHRDGSKWVVEIGDGQVSDIFGWTAERFAQL
;
A
#
# COMPACT_ATOMS: atom_id res chain seq x y z
N MET A 1 1.77 7.33 -14.50
CA MET A 1 1.85 8.14 -15.74
C MET A 1 2.07 9.59 -15.34
N PHE A 2 3.22 10.17 -15.68
CA PHE A 2 3.62 11.54 -15.29
C PHE A 2 2.79 12.59 -16.07
N ARG A 3 2.19 13.56 -15.37
CA ARG A 3 1.25 14.57 -15.93
C ARG A 3 1.87 15.94 -16.24
N GLY A 4 3.18 16.11 -16.13
CA GLY A 4 3.85 17.36 -16.57
C GLY A 4 3.78 18.52 -15.58
N THR A 5 3.23 18.32 -14.37
CA THR A 5 3.28 19.28 -13.26
C THR A 5 3.84 18.59 -12.03
N ILE A 6 4.70 19.28 -11.26
CA ILE A 6 4.95 18.89 -9.88
C ILE A 6 3.65 19.19 -9.13
N GLU A 7 2.81 18.17 -8.93
CA GLU A 7 1.72 18.22 -7.96
C GLU A 7 2.35 18.09 -6.57
N GLY A 8 2.99 19.15 -6.12
CA GLY A 8 3.50 19.28 -4.76
C GLY A 8 2.39 19.82 -3.87
N GLY A 9 2.08 19.11 -2.78
CA GLY A 9 1.14 19.53 -1.74
C GLY A 9 1.71 19.26 -0.36
N ILE A 10 1.31 20.05 0.63
CA ILE A 10 1.58 19.75 2.03
C ILE A 10 0.39 18.96 2.56
N CYS A 11 0.65 17.72 2.99
CA CYS A 11 -0.33 16.94 3.75
C CYS A 11 -0.10 17.19 5.24
N VAL A 12 -1.12 17.69 5.95
CA VAL A 12 -1.10 17.79 7.40
C VAL A 12 -2.03 16.71 7.95
N GLY A 13 -1.44 15.64 8.48
CA GLY A 13 -2.17 14.58 9.17
C GLY A 13 -2.32 14.87 10.66
N ARG A 14 -3.36 14.32 11.28
CA ARG A 14 -3.43 14.19 12.73
C ARG A 14 -2.44 13.12 13.18
N ILE A 15 -1.83 13.30 14.36
CA ILE A 15 -1.06 12.24 15.00
C ILE A 15 -2.05 11.19 15.50
N GLU A 16 -1.97 9.99 14.94
CA GLU A 16 -2.79 8.83 15.30
C GLU A 16 -1.96 7.79 16.08
N ASP A 17 -2.64 6.95 16.85
CA ASP A 17 -2.02 5.91 17.70
C ASP A 17 -1.72 4.62 16.89
N PHE A 18 -0.92 4.75 15.85
CA PHE A 18 -0.47 3.61 15.04
C PHE A 18 0.61 2.77 15.72
N VAL A 19 0.74 1.52 15.29
CA VAL A 19 1.83 0.60 15.68
C VAL A 19 2.81 0.50 14.49
N PRO A 20 3.90 1.27 14.47
CA PRO A 20 4.75 1.43 13.28
C PRO A 20 5.29 0.11 12.70
N GLU A 21 5.59 -0.86 13.54
CA GLU A 21 6.15 -2.16 13.13
C GLU A 21 5.14 -3.05 12.38
N THR A 22 3.87 -2.63 12.34
CA THR A 22 2.81 -3.34 11.64
C THR A 22 2.53 -2.79 10.25
N GLU A 23 3.24 -1.73 9.85
CA GLU A 23 3.11 -1.18 8.51
C GLU A 23 3.55 -2.20 7.46
N LYS A 24 2.68 -2.46 6.50
CA LYS A 24 2.90 -3.42 5.43
C LYS A 24 2.45 -2.87 4.10
N ARG A 25 3.27 -3.12 3.09
CA ARG A 25 2.99 -2.76 1.70
C ARG A 25 2.35 -3.91 0.95
N TYR A 26 1.25 -3.61 0.27
CA TYR A 26 0.59 -4.50 -0.68
C TYR A 26 0.68 -3.89 -2.08
N PHE A 27 0.74 -4.72 -3.11
CA PHE A 27 0.65 -4.27 -4.50
C PHE A 27 -0.66 -4.69 -5.11
N VAL A 28 -1.26 -3.81 -5.91
CA VAL A 28 -2.45 -4.14 -6.70
C VAL A 28 -2.06 -4.14 -8.17
N LEU A 29 -2.32 -5.25 -8.85
CA LEU A 29 -2.12 -5.41 -10.29
C LEU A 29 -3.45 -5.81 -10.94
N SER A 30 -3.93 -4.99 -11.86
CA SER A 30 -5.20 -5.18 -12.57
C SER A 30 -6.39 -5.46 -11.64
N GLY A 31 -6.46 -4.72 -10.53
CA GLY A 31 -7.51 -4.86 -9.52
C GLY A 31 -7.35 -6.07 -8.57
N LYS A 32 -6.28 -6.86 -8.72
CA LYS A 32 -5.96 -7.96 -7.81
C LYS A 32 -4.87 -7.54 -6.82
N PRO A 33 -5.11 -7.61 -5.50
CA PRO A 33 -4.09 -7.32 -4.50
C PRO A 33 -3.16 -8.52 -4.29
N PHE A 34 -1.92 -8.23 -3.89
CA PHE A 34 -0.87 -9.19 -3.59
C PHE A 34 -0.08 -8.76 -2.34
N ALA A 35 0.25 -9.73 -1.51
CA ALA A 35 1.08 -9.56 -0.33
C ALA A 35 2.53 -10.00 -0.58
N ALA A 36 3.43 -9.50 0.27
CA ALA A 36 4.86 -9.80 0.22
C ALA A 36 5.09 -11.30 0.35
N LEU A 37 4.46 -11.96 1.32
CA LEU A 37 4.48 -13.41 1.42
C LEU A 37 3.28 -14.02 0.69
N ALA A 38 3.47 -15.20 0.08
CA ALA A 38 2.44 -15.83 -0.74
C ALA A 38 1.24 -16.35 0.07
N ASP A 39 1.48 -16.70 1.33
CA ASP A 39 0.52 -17.23 2.31
C ASP A 39 -0.01 -16.15 3.28
N GLU A 40 0.40 -14.91 3.08
CA GLU A 40 -0.05 -13.80 3.92
C GLU A 40 -1.47 -13.36 3.56
N GLU A 41 -2.28 -13.17 4.61
CA GLU A 41 -3.63 -12.65 4.46
C GLU A 41 -3.60 -11.20 3.96
N ILE A 42 -4.40 -10.93 2.94
CA ILE A 42 -4.62 -9.58 2.42
C ILE A 42 -5.82 -8.98 3.17
N PRO A 43 -5.63 -7.88 3.92
CA PRO A 43 -6.73 -7.22 4.63
C PRO A 43 -7.82 -6.73 3.68
N GLU A 44 -9.08 -6.79 4.13
CA GLU A 44 -10.24 -6.35 3.35
C GLU A 44 -10.10 -4.91 2.85
N ILE A 45 -9.53 -4.01 3.65
CA ILE A 45 -9.31 -2.60 3.29
C ILE A 45 -8.45 -2.44 2.03
N VAL A 46 -7.50 -3.35 1.76
CA VAL A 46 -6.68 -3.35 0.53
C VAL A 46 -7.54 -3.75 -0.67
N SER A 47 -8.41 -4.76 -0.50
CA SER A 47 -9.33 -5.20 -1.54
C SER A 47 -10.37 -4.14 -1.88
N GLU A 48 -10.82 -3.37 -0.88
CA GLU A 48 -11.69 -2.21 -1.08
C GLU A 48 -10.99 -1.07 -1.83
N CYS A 49 -9.71 -0.80 -1.53
CA CYS A 49 -8.90 0.11 -2.34
C CYS A 49 -8.77 -0.38 -3.79
N ALA A 50 -8.49 -1.66 -4.01
CA ALA A 50 -8.37 -2.26 -5.34
C ALA A 50 -9.62 -2.06 -6.22
N LYS A 51 -10.82 -2.05 -5.63
CA LYS A 51 -12.08 -1.82 -6.34
C LYS A 51 -12.31 -0.35 -6.71
N ARG A 52 -11.72 0.60 -5.99
CA ARG A 52 -12.00 2.04 -6.11
C ARG A 52 -10.99 2.79 -6.98
N ILE A 53 -9.76 2.28 -7.06
CA ILE A 53 -8.68 2.94 -7.81
C ILE A 53 -8.61 2.37 -9.23
N GLY A 54 -8.76 3.24 -10.23
CA GLY A 54 -8.74 2.88 -11.65
C GLY A 54 -7.34 2.67 -12.25
N SER A 55 -6.28 2.68 -11.45
CA SER A 55 -4.91 2.43 -11.93
C SER A 55 -4.68 0.92 -12.10
N HIS A 56 -4.01 0.53 -13.19
CA HIS A 56 -3.63 -0.87 -13.41
C HIS A 56 -2.61 -1.39 -12.41
N PHE A 57 -1.78 -0.50 -11.87
CA PHE A 57 -0.74 -0.85 -10.90
C PHE A 57 -0.56 0.26 -9.88
N PHE A 58 -0.49 -0.10 -8.60
CA PHE A 58 -0.24 0.81 -7.48
C PHE A 58 0.12 0.03 -6.20
N SER A 59 0.71 0.72 -5.23
CA SER A 59 0.95 0.20 -3.88
C SER A 59 -0.11 0.71 -2.90
N VAL A 60 -0.38 -0.07 -1.86
CA VAL A 60 -1.25 0.29 -0.74
C VAL A 60 -0.53 -0.07 0.55
N ASP A 61 -0.25 0.93 1.38
CA ASP A 61 0.39 0.73 2.67
C ASP A 61 -0.66 0.73 3.77
N VAL A 62 -0.67 -0.34 4.57
CA VAL A 62 -1.62 -0.57 5.64
C VAL A 62 -0.89 -0.69 6.96
N ILE A 63 -1.41 0.00 7.98
CA ILE A 63 -0.88 -0.04 9.35
C ILE A 63 -1.98 -0.42 10.32
N ALA A 64 -1.62 -1.10 11.42
CA ALA A 64 -2.53 -1.32 12.53
C ALA A 64 -2.56 -0.11 13.47
N HIS A 65 -3.76 0.22 13.91
CA HIS A 65 -3.99 1.16 15.00
C HIS A 65 -4.10 0.40 16.34
N ARG A 66 -3.79 1.04 17.46
CA ARG A 66 -3.77 0.40 18.79
C ARG A 66 -5.12 -0.15 19.24
N ASP A 67 -6.22 0.32 18.68
CA ASP A 67 -7.57 -0.24 18.92
C ASP A 67 -7.87 -1.53 18.14
N GLY A 68 -6.91 -2.02 17.34
CA GLY A 68 -7.03 -3.23 16.52
C GLY A 68 -7.58 -2.98 15.11
N SER A 69 -7.95 -1.74 14.77
CA SER A 69 -8.35 -1.39 13.41
C SER A 69 -7.14 -1.33 12.46
N LYS A 70 -7.39 -1.46 11.15
CA LYS A 70 -6.38 -1.34 10.10
C LYS A 70 -6.69 -0.12 9.24
N TRP A 71 -5.67 0.65 8.91
CA TRP A 71 -5.78 1.90 8.16
C TRP A 71 -4.91 1.87 6.92
N VAL A 72 -5.43 2.43 5.82
CA VAL A 72 -4.60 2.75 4.66
C VAL A 72 -3.96 4.11 4.92
N VAL A 73 -2.63 4.15 4.94
CA VAL A 73 -1.86 5.38 5.21
C VAL A 73 -1.24 5.98 3.97
N GLU A 74 -0.95 5.16 2.95
CA GLU A 74 -0.43 5.61 1.67
C GLU A 74 -1.01 4.79 0.50
N ILE A 75 -1.26 5.46 -0.62
CA ILE A 75 -1.47 4.83 -1.93
C ILE A 75 -0.45 5.46 -2.89
N GLY A 76 0.51 4.66 -3.32
CA GLY A 76 1.62 5.10 -4.16
C GLY A 76 1.50 4.62 -5.60
N ASP A 77 2.35 5.14 -6.48
CA ASP A 77 2.46 4.72 -7.89
C ASP A 77 3.13 3.35 -8.07
N GLY A 78 3.32 2.60 -6.97
CA GLY A 78 3.93 1.28 -6.95
C GLY A 78 5.46 1.33 -7.00
N GLN A 79 6.06 2.44 -6.56
CA GLN A 79 7.49 2.51 -6.36
C GLN A 79 7.99 1.51 -5.32
N VAL A 80 9.14 0.95 -5.66
CA VAL A 80 9.79 -0.15 -4.96
C VAL A 80 11.06 0.41 -4.30
N SER A 81 10.92 1.48 -3.52
CA SER A 81 12.04 1.98 -2.68
C SER A 81 12.14 1.13 -1.43
N ASP A 82 13.38 0.78 -1.05
CA ASP A 82 13.83 0.00 0.13
C ASP A 82 12.70 -0.68 0.91
N ILE A 83 12.22 -1.80 0.37
CA ILE A 83 10.90 -2.31 0.68
C ILE A 83 10.86 -3.03 2.02
N PHE A 84 9.95 -2.62 2.90
CA PHE A 84 9.53 -3.44 4.03
C PHE A 84 8.89 -4.74 3.54
N GLY A 85 9.65 -5.84 3.59
CA GLY A 85 9.15 -7.21 3.42
C GLY A 85 9.13 -7.78 2.00
N TRP A 86 9.30 -6.99 0.94
CA TRP A 86 9.36 -7.52 -0.44
C TRP A 86 10.81 -7.73 -0.90
N THR A 87 11.04 -8.81 -1.64
CA THR A 87 12.26 -8.99 -2.44
C THR A 87 11.95 -8.72 -3.91
N ALA A 88 12.98 -8.40 -4.71
CA ALA A 88 12.83 -8.19 -6.15
C ALA A 88 12.29 -9.45 -6.86
N GLU A 89 12.74 -10.64 -6.42
CA GLU A 89 12.31 -11.92 -6.97
C GLU A 89 10.82 -12.17 -6.72
N ARG A 90 10.35 -11.86 -5.50
CA ARG A 90 8.93 -12.00 -5.16
C ARG A 90 8.07 -11.00 -5.92
N PHE A 91 8.53 -9.76 -6.02
CA PHE A 91 7.84 -8.73 -6.79
C PHE A 91 7.75 -9.08 -8.28
N ALA A 92 8.78 -9.70 -8.85
CA ALA A 92 8.76 -10.18 -10.24
C ALA A 92 7.78 -11.33 -10.51
N GLN A 93 7.19 -11.94 -9.47
CA GLN A 93 6.21 -13.03 -9.57
C GLN A 93 4.75 -12.57 -9.49
N LEU A 94 4.51 -11.25 -9.39
CA LEU A 94 3.17 -10.67 -9.33
C LEU A 94 2.34 -10.92 -10.60
#